data_AF-A0A6B3GES8-F1
#
_entry.id   AF-A0A6B3GES8-F1
#
_cell.length_a   1.000
_cell.length_b   1.000
_cell.length_c   1.000
_cell.angle_alpha   90.00
_cell.angle_beta   90.00
_cell.angle_gamma   90.00
#
_symmetry.space_group_name_H-M   'P 1'
#
loop_
_entity.id
_entity.type
_entity.pdbx_description
1 polymer ?
#
loop_
_entity_poly.entity_id
_entity_poly.type
_entity_poly.pdbx_seq_one_letter_code
_entity_poly.pdbx_strand_id
1 'polypeptide(L)' 'HRLGLAASSVSAHLSVLRGAGLLTSRRYGHQVLYERTPLGIALAASE' A
#
# COMPACT_ATOMS: atom_id res chain seq x y z
N HIS A 1 8.06 -14.72 7.42
CA HIS A 1 6.92 -13.83 7.15
C HIS A 1 7.19 -12.51 7.87
N ARG A 2 7.58 -11.45 7.15
CA ARG A 2 8.44 -10.33 7.64
C ARG A 2 7.83 -9.42 8.71
N LEU A 3 6.52 -9.51 8.98
CA LEU A 3 5.80 -8.62 9.92
C LEU A 3 4.96 -9.36 10.98
N GLY A 4 4.93 -10.70 10.98
CA GLY A 4 4.06 -11.47 11.89
C GLY A 4 2.54 -11.28 11.66
N LEU A 5 2.13 -10.40 10.75
CA LEU A 5 0.74 -10.12 10.40
C LEU A 5 0.17 -11.14 9.42
N ALA A 6 -1.14 -11.39 9.48
CA ALA A 6 -1.84 -12.15 8.45
C ALA A 6 -1.87 -11.38 7.11
N ALA A 7 -1.80 -12.10 5.99
CA ALA A 7 -1.83 -11.50 4.65
C ALA A 7 -3.14 -10.72 4.39
N SER A 8 -4.27 -11.20 4.95
CA SER A 8 -5.56 -10.51 4.89
C SER A 8 -5.52 -9.15 5.59
N SER A 9 -4.91 -9.07 6.77
CA SER A 9 -4.73 -7.82 7.50
C SER A 9 -3.91 -6.83 6.68
N VAL A 10 -2.78 -7.25 6.12
CA VAL A 10 -1.95 -6.38 5.26
C VAL A 10 -2.75 -5.89 4.05
N SER A 11 -3.51 -6.78 3.39
CA SER A 11 -4.36 -6.43 2.25
C SER A 11 -5.44 -5.39 2.60
N ALA A 12 -6.05 -5.51 3.78
CA ALA A 12 -7.05 -4.55 4.26
C ALA A 12 -6.44 -3.15 4.42
N HIS A 13 -5.27 -3.03 5.04
CA HIS A 13 -4.58 -1.74 5.21
C HIS A 13 -4.18 -1.13 3.85
N LEU A 14 -3.65 -1.95 2.94
CA LEU A 14 -3.28 -1.48 1.60
C LEU A 14 -4.49 -1.01 0.79
N SER A 15 -5.66 -1.62 1.00
CA SER A 15 -6.91 -1.20 0.38
C SER A 15 -7.37 0.16 0.90
N VAL A 16 -7.27 0.39 2.21
CA VAL A 16 -7.59 1.70 2.82
C VAL A 16 -6.67 2.80 2.30
N LEU A 17 -5.35 2.57 2.30
CA LEU A 17 -4.38 3.56 1.82
C LEU A 17 -4.56 3.88 0.32
N ARG A 18 -4.91 2.87 -0.48
CA ARG A 18 -5.26 3.08 -1.90
C ARG A 18 -6.56 3.88 -2.05
N GLY A 19 -7.60 3.55 -1.26
CA GLY A 19 -8.87 4.28 -1.26
C GLY A 19 -8.70 5.75 -0.87
N ALA A 20 -7.72 6.06 -0.02
CA ALA A 20 -7.33 7.41 0.36
C ALA A 20 -6.44 8.13 -0.68
N GLY A 21 -6.09 7.49 -1.80
CA GLY A 21 -5.22 8.08 -2.83
C GLY A 21 -3.74 8.16 -2.47
N LEU A 22 -3.32 7.46 -1.40
CA LEU A 22 -1.93 7.47 -0.94
C LEU A 22 -1.08 6.42 -1.65
N LEU A 23 -1.72 5.37 -2.17
CA LEU A 23 -1.10 4.31 -2.94
C LEU A 23 -1.82 4.11 -4.28
N THR A 24 -1.05 3.74 -5.30
CA THR A 24 -1.56 3.09 -6.51
C THR A 24 -1.26 1.61 -6.45
N SER A 25 -1.94 0.82 -7.27
CA SER A 25 -1.61 -0.59 -7.46
C SER A 25 -1.50 -0.92 -8.92
N ARG A 26 -0.55 -1.79 -9.26
CA ARG A 26 -0.47 -2.42 -10.58
C ARG A 26 -0.37 -3.92 -10.41
N ARG A 27 -0.94 -4.65 -11.37
CA ARG A 27 -0.78 -6.10 -11.45
C ARG A 27 0.39 -6.41 -12.36
N TYR A 28 1.29 -7.27 -11.91
CA TYR A 28 2.40 -7.80 -12.69
C TYR A 28 2.37 -9.32 -12.59
N GLY A 29 1.78 -9.96 -13.60
CA GLY A 29 1.46 -11.39 -13.57
C GLY A 29 0.60 -11.76 -12.35
N HIS A 30 1.15 -12.62 -11.49
CA HIS A 30 0.49 -13.08 -10.25
C HIS A 30 0.76 -12.18 -9.04
N GLN A 31 1.50 -11.09 -9.22
CA GLN A 31 1.85 -10.16 -8.15
C GLN A 31 1.04 -8.86 -8.27
N VAL A 32 0.70 -8.28 -7.11
CA VAL A 32 0.18 -6.92 -7.01
C VAL A 32 1.28 -6.07 -6.40
N LEU A 33 1.74 -5.10 -7.17
CA LEU A 33 2.72 -4.13 -6.71
C LEU A 33 1.98 -2.87 -6.26
N TYR A 34 2.40 -2.32 -5.14
CA TYR A 34 1.89 -1.08 -4.58
C TYR A 34 2.98 -0.02 -4.68
N GLU A 35 2.60 1.15 -5.19
CA GLU A 35 3.50 2.29 -5.34
C GLU A 35 2.91 3.49 -4.60
N ARG A 36 3.76 4.30 -3.95
CA ARG A 36 3.29 5.50 -3.23
C ARG A 36 3.03 6.63 -4.23
N THR A 37 1.93 7.34 -4.06
CA THR A 37 1.67 8.56 -4.83
C THR A 37 2.53 9.71 -4.33
N PRO A 38 2.69 10.81 -5.09
CA PRO A 38 3.33 12.01 -4.59
C PRO A 38 2.71 12.51 -3.27
N LEU A 39 1.37 12.44 -3.14
CA LEU A 39 0.67 12.75 -1.90
C LEU A 39 1.06 11.81 -0.75
N GLY A 40 1.09 10.50 -1.01
CA GLY A 40 1.50 9.50 -0.02
C GLY A 40 2.95 9.67 0.43
N ILE A 41 3.85 10.09 -0.48
CA ILE A 41 5.24 10.42 -0.15
C ILE A 41 5.31 11.68 0.70
N ALA A 42 4.60 12.75 0.31
CA ALA A 42 4.59 14.01 1.05
C ALA A 42 4.09 13.82 2.50
N LEU A 43 2.99 13.06 2.69
CA LEU A 43 2.45 12.77 4.02
C LEU A 43 3.37 11.88 4.85
N ALA A 44 3.97 10.86 4.25
CA ALA A 44 4.93 10.00 4.96
C ALA A 44 6.24 10.72 5.31
N ALA A 45 6.57 11.80 4.61
CA ALA A 45 7.72 12.65 4.91
C ALA A 45 7.42 13.79 5.90
N SER A 46 6.14 14.02 6.21
CA SER A 46 5.68 15.09 7.12
C SER A 46 5.62 14.63 8.59
N GLU A 47 6.51 13.72 8.99
CA GLU A 47 6.66 13.26 10.38
C GLU A 47 7.44 14.27 11.25
#